data_AF-A0A1X7RTP2-F1
#
_entry.id   AF-A0A1X7RTP2-F1
#
_cell.length_a   1.000
_cell.length_b   1.000
_cell.length_c   1.000
_cell.angle_alpha   90.00
_cell.angle_beta   90.00
_cell.angle_gamma   90.00
#
_symmetry.space_group_name_H-M   'P 1'
#
loop_
_entity.id
_entity.type
_entity.pdbx_description
1 polymer ?
#
loop_
_entity_poly.entity_id
_entity_poly.type
_entity_poly.pdbx_seq_one_letter_code
_entity_poly.pdbx_strand_id
1 'polypeptide(L)'
;MRQTLKIGNVATMLSGLVRVVLAKASMASVTNWMGLSSGADEGMNLLQQIISQVLGWDKRELKKRADKLEKDKDGPPKEVQDELKDWIKRSRAEHEECRTRSRESNMSIVAVILSLSSVSADLSPLQHDKAHEYLSVILAIRDRQEIVRVMCKRNPDILTAAIREAVDAYTPMIRHVHQAVNLSDTLWDFERFLTDMLSVAKPKGSKGQEKAPSVEDFVDLLHRHQSSVHKFLHQAAKNGKEMVSWWQDYAHKAVAQFRCDETPPSSASVVSDKMTMGGAKTAMHEEFAKLSQDDQKVVKQELEAHRKYVDDIHTASATRIKAVIERTRSSPFGPGAFLARWQQLLDNTVVTPATFQGPVRYGSTQSVKAENRKDVDGIEHGGNAVNDKPIAAPKVDNTLRLLAAQFRTALVQG
;
A
#
# COMPACT_ATOMS: atom_id res chain seq x y z
N MET A 1 -11.19 24.09 -12.44
CA MET A 1 -11.86 22.80 -12.65
C MET A 1 -13.38 22.91 -12.78
N ARG A 2 -14.11 23.45 -11.79
CA ARG A 2 -15.61 23.54 -11.83
C ARG A 2 -16.19 24.27 -13.04
N GLN A 3 -15.58 25.38 -13.45
CA GLN A 3 -16.02 26.13 -14.64
C GLN A 3 -15.85 25.30 -15.92
N THR A 4 -14.76 24.53 -16.02
CA THR A 4 -14.49 23.64 -17.15
C THR A 4 -15.54 22.54 -17.29
N LEU A 5 -16.08 22.04 -16.18
CA LEU A 5 -17.15 21.04 -16.17
C LEU A 5 -18.54 21.55 -16.56
N LYS A 6 -18.72 22.86 -16.66
CA LYS A 6 -19.96 23.45 -17.17
C LYS A 6 -20.00 23.51 -18.70
N ILE A 7 -18.90 23.15 -19.36
CA ILE A 7 -18.78 23.17 -20.82
C ILE A 7 -19.60 22.01 -21.40
N GLY A 8 -20.68 22.32 -22.11
CA GLY A 8 -21.61 21.30 -22.66
C GLY A 8 -20.96 20.34 -23.67
N ASN A 9 -19.88 20.74 -24.35
CA ASN A 9 -19.12 19.85 -25.22
C ASN A 9 -18.10 19.03 -24.41
N VAL A 10 -18.30 17.71 -24.35
CA VAL A 10 -17.47 16.78 -23.58
C VAL A 10 -16.00 16.79 -24.04
N ALA A 11 -15.72 16.89 -25.33
CA ALA A 11 -14.36 16.90 -25.84
C ALA A 11 -13.62 18.19 -25.40
N THR A 12 -14.31 19.34 -25.44
CA THR A 12 -13.78 20.61 -24.95
C THR A 12 -13.62 20.61 -23.44
N MET A 13 -14.58 20.05 -22.69
CA MET A 13 -14.51 19.86 -21.25
C MET A 13 -13.29 19.00 -20.86
N LEU A 14 -13.16 17.80 -21.46
CA LEU A 14 -12.05 16.88 -21.22
C LEU A 14 -10.70 17.52 -21.56
N SER A 15 -10.60 18.16 -22.72
CA SER A 15 -9.40 18.90 -23.13
C SER A 15 -9.03 19.99 -22.11
N GLY A 16 -10.02 20.71 -21.60
CA GLY A 16 -9.83 21.71 -20.56
C GLY A 16 -9.35 21.12 -19.24
N LEU A 17 -9.95 20.01 -18.78
CA LEU A 17 -9.56 19.33 -17.53
C LEU A 17 -8.15 18.75 -17.63
N VAL A 18 -7.87 18.03 -18.72
CA VAL A 18 -6.56 17.45 -19.01
C VAL A 18 -5.50 18.56 -19.07
N ARG A 19 -5.80 19.72 -19.67
CA ARG A 19 -4.88 20.87 -19.63
C ARG A 19 -4.68 21.40 -18.23
N VAL A 20 -5.73 21.55 -17.40
CA VAL A 20 -5.56 22.04 -16.02
C VAL A 20 -4.63 21.15 -15.20
N VAL A 21 -4.70 19.83 -15.38
CA VAL A 21 -3.93 18.87 -14.58
C VAL A 21 -2.56 18.56 -15.20
N LEU A 22 -2.49 18.43 -16.53
CA LEU A 22 -1.33 17.91 -17.26
C LEU A 22 -0.61 18.97 -18.11
N ALA A 23 -1.09 20.20 -18.18
CA ALA A 23 -0.31 21.26 -18.81
C ALA A 23 0.95 21.51 -17.99
N LYS A 24 2.08 21.52 -18.69
CA LYS A 24 3.38 21.86 -18.10
C LYS A 24 3.39 23.37 -17.92
N ALA A 25 3.42 23.82 -16.66
CA ALA A 25 3.43 25.24 -16.36
C ALA A 25 4.83 25.83 -16.66
N SER A 26 4.89 27.04 -17.24
CA SER A 26 6.15 27.79 -17.35
C SER A 26 6.40 28.58 -16.07
N MET A 27 7.68 28.91 -15.82
CA MET A 27 8.19 29.49 -14.56
C MET A 27 7.40 30.70 -14.00
N ALA A 28 6.65 31.43 -14.83
CA ALA A 28 5.91 32.62 -14.43
C ALA A 28 4.54 32.36 -13.75
N SER A 29 3.99 31.14 -13.86
CA SER A 29 2.58 30.88 -13.50
C SER A 29 2.38 30.19 -12.15
N VAL A 30 3.44 29.73 -11.48
CA VAL A 30 3.33 28.83 -10.29
C VAL A 30 3.96 29.41 -9.02
N THR A 31 4.63 30.56 -9.08
CA THR A 31 5.17 31.25 -7.89
C THR A 31 4.11 31.63 -6.84
N ASN A 32 2.81 31.65 -7.21
CA ASN A 32 1.72 32.04 -6.32
C ASN A 32 0.88 30.92 -5.71
N TRP A 33 1.02 29.64 -6.08
CA TRP A 33 0.09 28.62 -5.54
C TRP A 33 0.48 28.12 -4.15
N MET A 34 1.77 28.03 -3.79
CA MET A 34 2.20 27.67 -2.41
C MET A 34 3.62 28.17 -2.02
N GLY A 35 4.13 29.26 -2.63
CA GLY A 35 5.23 30.06 -2.07
C GLY A 35 6.55 29.37 -1.62
N LEU A 36 6.94 28.20 -2.14
CA LEU A 36 8.06 27.42 -1.57
C LEU A 36 8.98 26.65 -2.55
N SER A 37 8.90 26.87 -3.87
CA SER A 37 9.86 26.25 -4.81
C SER A 37 10.96 27.23 -5.21
N SER A 38 12.16 27.08 -4.64
CA SER A 38 13.40 27.61 -5.20
C SER A 38 14.08 26.53 -6.03
N GLY A 39 14.04 26.68 -7.37
CA GLY A 39 14.91 25.96 -8.30
C GLY A 39 14.21 25.07 -9.35
N ALA A 40 14.50 25.36 -10.63
CA ALA A 40 14.61 24.46 -11.80
C ALA A 40 13.65 23.26 -11.97
N ASP A 41 12.38 23.35 -11.56
CA ASP A 41 11.34 22.38 -11.95
C ASP A 41 10.67 22.79 -13.28
N GLU A 42 11.49 23.08 -14.28
CA GLU A 42 11.04 23.36 -15.65
C GLU A 42 10.37 22.11 -16.25
N GLY A 43 9.13 22.24 -16.71
CA GLY A 43 8.47 21.20 -17.52
C GLY A 43 7.70 20.12 -16.75
N MET A 44 7.40 20.29 -15.46
CA MET A 44 6.43 19.45 -14.74
C MET A 44 5.00 19.95 -14.91
N ASN A 45 4.03 19.03 -14.93
CA ASN A 45 2.63 19.35 -14.76
C ASN A 45 2.23 19.47 -13.26
N LEU A 46 0.99 19.91 -12.98
CA LEU A 46 0.52 20.12 -11.61
C LEU A 46 0.61 18.86 -10.72
N LEU A 47 0.24 17.69 -11.26
CA LEU A 47 0.31 16.44 -10.49
C LEU A 47 1.76 16.09 -10.12
N GLN A 48 2.67 16.23 -11.08
CA GLN A 48 4.10 16.00 -10.88
C GLN A 48 4.69 16.97 -9.85
N GLN A 49 4.23 18.22 -9.84
CA GLN A 49 4.63 19.23 -8.84
C GLN A 49 4.17 18.84 -7.43
N ILE A 50 2.91 18.42 -7.26
CA ILE A 50 2.38 17.98 -5.95
C ILE A 50 3.19 16.79 -5.43
N ILE A 51 3.45 15.79 -6.27
CA ILE A 51 4.26 14.62 -5.90
C ILE A 51 5.68 15.04 -5.51
N SER A 52 6.32 15.87 -6.34
CA SER A 52 7.68 16.37 -6.09
C SER A 52 7.79 17.17 -4.80
N GLN A 53 6.78 17.99 -4.50
CA GLN A 53 6.73 18.83 -3.31
C GLN A 53 6.58 18.01 -2.03
N VAL A 54 5.62 17.09 -1.97
CA VAL A 54 5.38 16.23 -0.80
C VAL A 54 6.62 15.38 -0.50
N LEU A 55 7.16 14.69 -1.52
CA LEU A 55 8.37 13.89 -1.34
C LEU A 55 9.61 14.76 -1.07
N GLY A 56 9.60 16.01 -1.54
CA GLY A 56 10.62 17.01 -1.24
C GLY A 56 10.63 17.40 0.24
N TRP A 57 9.46 17.51 0.88
CA TRP A 57 9.33 17.79 2.31
C TRP A 57 9.90 16.64 3.15
N ASP A 58 9.45 15.41 2.88
CA ASP A 58 10.00 14.18 3.50
C ASP A 58 11.52 14.12 3.38
N LYS A 59 12.03 14.31 2.16
CA LYS A 59 13.46 14.22 1.88
C LYS A 59 14.27 15.26 2.68
N ARG A 60 13.74 16.46 2.89
CA ARG A 60 14.44 17.48 3.71
C ARG A 60 14.53 17.04 5.16
N GLU A 61 13.48 16.43 5.70
CA GLU A 61 13.49 15.97 7.09
C GLU A 61 14.42 14.76 7.28
N LEU A 62 14.34 13.79 6.37
CA LEU A 62 15.26 12.65 6.35
C LEU A 62 16.72 13.10 6.20
N LYS A 63 17.01 14.12 5.39
CA LYS A 63 18.36 14.70 5.28
C LYS A 63 18.85 15.29 6.60
N LYS A 64 18.02 16.03 7.33
CA LYS A 64 18.39 16.53 8.67
C LYS A 64 18.71 15.38 9.63
N ARG A 65 17.92 14.30 9.58
CA ARG A 65 18.17 13.09 10.39
C ARG A 65 19.50 12.42 10.00
N ALA A 66 19.76 12.27 8.70
CA ALA A 66 21.04 11.75 8.20
C ALA A 66 22.22 12.62 8.66
N ASP A 67 22.13 13.95 8.49
CA ASP A 67 23.17 14.90 8.91
C ASP A 67 23.44 14.84 10.42
N LYS A 68 22.41 14.59 11.24
CA LYS A 68 22.53 14.40 12.69
C LYS A 68 23.27 13.10 13.01
N LEU A 69 22.96 12.01 12.31
CA LEU A 69 23.63 10.71 12.48
C LEU A 69 25.09 10.75 12.02
N GLU A 70 25.40 11.46 10.94
CA GLU A 70 26.76 11.61 10.41
C GLU A 70 27.69 12.38 11.36
N LYS A 71 27.14 13.31 12.15
CA LYS A 71 27.86 14.15 13.11
C LYS A 71 27.82 13.61 14.54
N ASP A 72 27.15 12.49 14.77
CA ASP A 72 27.06 11.86 16.08
C ASP A 72 28.46 11.35 16.49
N LYS A 73 28.87 11.65 17.73
CA LYS A 73 30.20 11.24 18.24
C LYS A 73 30.30 9.73 18.36
N ASP A 74 29.17 9.09 18.64
CA ASP A 74 29.04 7.64 18.72
C ASP A 74 28.51 7.04 17.40
N GLY A 75 28.50 7.84 16.33
CA GLY A 75 28.06 7.45 15.00
C GLY A 75 29.04 6.51 14.28
N PRO A 76 28.61 5.91 13.16
CA PRO A 76 29.49 5.09 12.35
C PRO A 76 30.70 5.89 11.85
N PRO A 77 31.91 5.30 11.79
CA PRO A 77 33.08 5.93 11.19
C PRO A 77 32.82 6.43 9.77
N LYS A 78 33.58 7.43 9.34
CA LYS A 78 33.36 8.11 8.05
C LYS A 78 33.47 7.15 6.87
N GLU A 79 34.39 6.19 6.95
CA GLU A 79 34.64 5.15 5.96
C GLU A 79 33.41 4.25 5.80
N VAL A 80 32.74 3.91 6.91
CA VAL A 80 31.49 3.15 6.91
C VAL A 80 30.34 3.98 6.35
N GLN A 81 30.23 5.25 6.72
CA GLN A 81 29.21 6.14 6.16
C GLN A 81 29.30 6.26 4.64
N ASP A 82 30.53 6.35 4.13
CA ASP A 82 30.81 6.51 2.70
C ASP A 82 30.59 5.18 1.95
N GLU A 83 30.95 4.04 2.53
CA GLU A 83 30.63 2.71 1.98
C GLU A 83 29.13 2.45 1.90
N LEU A 84 28.36 2.81 2.94
CA LEU A 84 26.90 2.67 2.91
C LEU A 84 26.25 3.58 1.85
N LYS A 85 26.79 4.79 1.66
CA LYS A 85 26.37 5.71 0.58
C LYS A 85 26.71 5.16 -0.80
N ASP A 86 27.87 4.52 -0.96
CA ASP A 86 28.27 3.86 -2.20
C ASP A 86 27.37 2.66 -2.51
N TRP A 87 27.15 1.79 -1.52
CA TRP A 87 26.33 0.59 -1.68
C TRP A 87 24.95 0.89 -2.25
N ILE A 88 24.29 1.98 -1.86
CA ILE A 88 22.96 2.36 -2.38
C ILE A 88 22.95 2.61 -3.89
N LYS A 89 24.08 3.01 -4.47
CA LYS A 89 24.22 3.29 -5.90
C LYS A 89 24.47 2.02 -6.72
N ARG A 90 24.78 0.90 -6.07
CA ARG A 90 25.04 -0.40 -6.70
C ARG A 90 23.79 -1.01 -7.34
N SER A 91 24.01 -2.07 -8.11
CA SER A 91 22.96 -2.72 -8.89
C SER A 91 21.89 -3.36 -8.01
N ARG A 92 20.67 -3.50 -8.55
CA ARG A 92 19.58 -4.23 -7.87
C ARG A 92 19.97 -5.68 -7.57
N ALA A 93 20.75 -6.31 -8.45
CA ALA A 93 21.22 -7.67 -8.28
C ALA A 93 22.11 -7.78 -7.04
N GLU A 94 23.08 -6.87 -6.87
CA GLU A 94 23.93 -6.83 -5.67
C GLU A 94 23.13 -6.54 -4.39
N HIS A 95 22.11 -5.68 -4.45
CA HIS A 95 21.24 -5.43 -3.30
C HIS A 95 20.50 -6.69 -2.87
N GLU A 96 19.99 -7.47 -3.83
CA GLU A 96 19.26 -8.70 -3.54
C GLU A 96 20.17 -9.82 -3.03
N GLU A 97 21.38 -9.90 -3.56
CA GLU A 97 22.40 -10.82 -3.06
C GLU A 97 22.77 -10.49 -1.59
N CYS A 98 22.98 -9.22 -1.26
CA CYS A 98 23.25 -8.81 0.12
C CYS A 98 22.10 -9.17 1.07
N ARG A 99 20.83 -8.98 0.65
CA ARG A 99 19.65 -9.38 1.45
C ARG A 99 19.59 -10.90 1.65
N THR A 100 19.88 -11.65 0.60
CA THR A 100 19.91 -13.12 0.65
C THR A 100 20.98 -13.61 1.62
N ARG A 101 22.21 -13.09 1.51
CA ARG A 101 23.32 -13.39 2.43
C ARG A 101 23.01 -12.97 3.87
N SER A 102 22.39 -11.81 4.09
CA SER A 102 21.99 -11.35 5.43
C SER A 102 21.04 -12.35 6.09
N ARG A 103 20.06 -12.86 5.33
CA ARG A 103 19.11 -13.86 5.81
C ARG A 103 19.78 -15.21 6.08
N GLU A 104 20.62 -15.69 5.18
CA GLU A 104 21.23 -17.03 5.26
C GLU A 104 22.35 -17.11 6.32
N SER A 105 23.16 -16.06 6.42
CA SER A 105 24.29 -16.00 7.36
C SER A 105 23.90 -15.51 8.76
N ASN A 106 22.64 -15.15 9.01
CA ASN A 106 22.20 -14.50 10.25
C ASN A 106 23.05 -13.26 10.61
N MET A 107 23.48 -12.54 9.57
CA MET A 107 24.25 -11.31 9.69
C MET A 107 23.35 -10.15 9.34
N SER A 108 23.50 -9.04 10.04
CA SER A 108 22.75 -7.85 9.66
C SER A 108 23.18 -7.31 8.29
N ILE A 109 22.29 -6.58 7.60
CA ILE A 109 22.59 -6.05 6.25
C ILE A 109 23.83 -5.15 6.26
N VAL A 110 24.04 -4.33 7.30
CA VAL A 110 25.25 -3.52 7.45
C VAL A 110 26.50 -4.40 7.57
N ALA A 111 26.44 -5.47 8.36
CA ALA A 111 27.55 -6.40 8.53
C ALA A 111 27.89 -7.10 7.21
N VAL A 112 26.87 -7.50 6.43
CA VAL A 112 27.08 -8.10 5.10
C VAL A 112 27.70 -7.10 4.13
N ILE A 113 27.19 -5.86 4.06
CA ILE A 113 27.76 -4.81 3.20
C ILE A 113 29.24 -4.61 3.50
N LEU A 114 29.60 -4.48 4.79
CA LEU A 114 30.99 -4.29 5.20
C LEU A 114 31.86 -5.53 4.94
N SER A 115 31.33 -6.74 5.12
CA SER A 115 32.07 -7.98 4.82
C SER A 115 32.40 -8.15 3.33
N LEU A 116 31.66 -7.49 2.46
CA LEU A 116 31.85 -7.51 1.01
C LEU A 116 32.64 -6.29 0.50
N SER A 117 32.98 -5.35 1.39
CA SER A 117 33.71 -4.14 1.04
C SER A 117 35.17 -4.24 1.42
N SER A 118 35.97 -3.28 0.96
CA SER A 118 37.36 -3.12 1.39
C SER A 118 37.49 -2.37 2.72
N VAL A 119 36.39 -1.93 3.33
CA VAL A 119 36.39 -1.15 4.56
C VAL A 119 36.47 -2.08 5.77
N SER A 120 37.66 -2.15 6.38
CA SER A 120 37.87 -2.83 7.65
C SER A 120 37.55 -1.88 8.81
N ALA A 121 36.29 -1.86 9.24
CA ALA A 121 35.86 -1.10 10.41
C ALA A 121 35.23 -2.01 11.45
N ASP A 122 35.92 -2.19 12.58
CA ASP A 122 35.35 -2.84 13.76
C ASP A 122 34.37 -1.87 14.43
N LEU A 123 33.07 -2.15 14.25
CA LEU A 123 32.01 -1.35 14.84
C LEU A 123 31.70 -1.83 16.25
N SER A 124 31.67 -0.90 17.21
CA SER A 124 31.01 -1.17 18.49
C SER A 124 29.51 -1.44 18.28
N PRO A 125 28.82 -2.11 19.21
CA PRO A 125 27.38 -2.36 19.10
C PRO A 125 26.56 -1.08 18.88
N LEU A 126 26.93 0.02 19.53
CA LEU A 126 26.27 1.31 19.37
C LEU A 126 26.48 1.92 17.98
N GLN A 127 27.72 1.88 17.47
CA GLN A 127 28.02 2.37 16.12
C GLN A 127 27.35 1.52 15.05
N HIS A 128 27.23 0.20 15.27
CA HIS A 128 26.51 -0.71 14.39
C HIS A 128 25.01 -0.40 14.33
N ASP A 129 24.38 -0.15 15.48
CA ASP A 129 22.96 0.25 15.56
C ASP A 129 22.72 1.59 14.84
N LYS A 130 23.64 2.55 15.01
CA LYS A 130 23.62 3.84 14.31
C LYS A 130 23.87 3.71 12.81
N ALA A 131 24.71 2.77 12.39
CA ALA A 131 24.92 2.46 10.98
C ALA A 131 23.66 1.88 10.32
N HIS A 132 22.90 1.04 11.06
CA HIS A 132 21.59 0.55 10.62
C HIS A 132 20.57 1.67 10.46
N GLU A 133 20.45 2.53 11.46
CA GLU A 133 19.56 3.69 11.40
C GLU A 133 19.93 4.58 10.22
N TYR A 134 21.22 4.88 10.07
CA TYR A 134 21.73 5.70 8.98
C TYR A 134 21.39 5.09 7.62
N LEU A 135 21.70 3.79 7.40
CA LEU A 135 21.36 3.07 6.16
C LEU A 135 19.86 3.15 5.84
N SER A 136 18.99 2.96 6.83
CA SER A 136 17.53 3.09 6.67
C SER A 136 17.13 4.49 6.18
N VAL A 137 17.70 5.54 6.78
CA VAL A 137 17.44 6.93 6.41
C VAL A 137 17.93 7.24 5.00
N ILE A 138 19.14 6.84 4.63
CA ILE A 138 19.67 7.11 3.28
C ILE A 138 18.96 6.30 2.18
N LEU A 139 18.44 5.10 2.50
CA LEU A 139 17.53 4.36 1.61
C LEU A 139 16.20 5.10 1.44
N ALA A 140 15.60 5.59 2.52
CA ALA A 140 14.37 6.37 2.44
C ALA A 140 14.55 7.65 1.59
N ILE A 141 15.70 8.34 1.71
CA ILE A 141 16.05 9.49 0.87
C ILE A 141 16.12 9.07 -0.61
N ARG A 142 16.83 7.98 -0.91
CA ARG A 142 16.98 7.44 -2.26
C ARG A 142 15.61 7.10 -2.86
N ASP A 143 14.73 6.46 -2.11
CA ASP A 143 13.39 6.10 -2.57
C ASP A 143 12.57 7.34 -2.97
N ARG A 144 12.57 8.41 -2.15
CA ARG A 144 11.92 9.68 -2.52
C ARG A 144 12.52 10.26 -3.81
N GLN A 145 13.84 10.22 -3.96
CA GLN A 145 14.52 10.72 -5.15
C GLN A 145 14.16 9.90 -6.40
N GLU A 146 14.14 8.58 -6.30
CA GLU A 146 13.82 7.68 -7.40
C GLU A 146 12.34 7.79 -7.82
N ILE A 147 11.41 7.93 -6.87
CA ILE A 147 10.00 8.18 -7.19
C ILE A 147 9.87 9.51 -7.96
N VAL A 148 10.49 10.60 -7.50
CA VAL A 148 10.46 11.89 -8.22
C VAL A 148 11.13 11.77 -9.59
N ARG A 149 12.25 11.03 -9.70
CA ARG A 149 12.94 10.81 -10.97
C ARG A 149 12.06 10.08 -11.97
N VAL A 150 11.44 8.97 -11.55
CA VAL A 150 10.62 8.11 -12.41
C VAL A 150 9.29 8.76 -12.78
N MET A 151 8.62 9.42 -11.83
CA MET A 151 7.26 9.94 -12.01
C MET A 151 7.24 11.38 -12.53
N CYS A 152 8.22 12.21 -12.15
CA CYS A 152 8.17 13.65 -12.39
C CYS A 152 9.27 14.17 -13.33
N LYS A 153 10.46 13.54 -13.37
CA LYS A 153 11.62 14.03 -14.14
C LYS A 153 12.05 13.12 -15.30
N ARG A 154 11.29 12.06 -15.58
CA ARG A 154 11.61 11.09 -16.64
C ARG A 154 11.37 11.69 -18.03
N ASN A 155 12.29 11.44 -18.95
CA ASN A 155 12.14 11.72 -20.37
C ASN A 155 12.28 10.39 -21.16
N PRO A 156 11.26 9.95 -21.91
CA PRO A 156 9.95 10.58 -22.11
C PRO A 156 9.09 10.60 -20.83
N ASP A 157 8.15 11.55 -20.77
CA ASP A 157 7.24 11.75 -19.64
C ASP A 157 6.13 10.69 -19.64
N ILE A 158 6.45 9.54 -19.03
CA ILE A 158 5.56 8.38 -18.99
C ILE A 158 4.34 8.64 -18.11
N LEU A 159 4.46 9.39 -17.01
CA LEU A 159 3.31 9.63 -16.13
C LEU A 159 2.23 10.45 -16.85
N THR A 160 2.63 11.54 -17.52
CA THR A 160 1.68 12.35 -18.30
C THR A 160 1.04 11.52 -19.41
N ALA A 161 1.83 10.70 -20.13
CA ALA A 161 1.32 9.83 -21.18
C ALA A 161 0.31 8.81 -20.64
N ALA A 162 0.65 8.10 -19.56
CA ALA A 162 -0.21 7.09 -18.94
C ALA A 162 -1.54 7.69 -18.46
N ILE A 163 -1.53 8.91 -17.91
CA ILE A 163 -2.77 9.58 -17.50
C ILE A 163 -3.62 9.96 -18.71
N ARG A 164 -3.01 10.43 -19.81
CA ARG A 164 -3.75 10.71 -21.05
C ARG A 164 -4.38 9.45 -21.62
N GLU A 165 -3.60 8.36 -21.73
CA GLU A 165 -4.10 7.06 -22.18
C GLU A 165 -5.24 6.55 -21.31
N ALA A 166 -5.14 6.70 -19.97
CA ALA A 166 -6.22 6.35 -19.07
C ALA A 166 -7.47 7.21 -19.32
N VAL A 167 -7.34 8.53 -19.45
CA VAL A 167 -8.49 9.41 -19.77
C VAL A 167 -9.11 9.07 -21.12
N ASP A 168 -8.30 8.78 -22.13
CA ASP A 168 -8.75 8.40 -23.47
C ASP A 168 -9.51 7.07 -23.42
N ALA A 169 -9.00 6.06 -22.69
CA ALA A 169 -9.66 4.78 -22.50
C ALA A 169 -11.05 4.92 -21.84
N TYR A 170 -11.22 5.86 -20.91
CA TYR A 170 -12.48 6.12 -20.24
C TYR A 170 -13.35 7.20 -20.91
N THR A 171 -12.89 7.84 -21.99
CA THR A 171 -13.61 8.93 -22.65
C THR A 171 -15.04 8.57 -23.05
N PRO A 172 -15.34 7.35 -23.58
CA PRO A 172 -16.73 6.95 -23.84
C PRO A 172 -17.59 7.00 -22.57
N MET A 173 -17.13 6.40 -21.48
CA MET A 173 -17.85 6.40 -20.20
C MET A 173 -18.02 7.82 -19.63
N ILE A 174 -16.97 8.65 -19.69
CA ILE A 174 -17.02 10.04 -19.22
C ILE A 174 -18.06 10.84 -20.01
N ARG A 175 -18.22 10.57 -21.31
CA ARG A 175 -19.25 11.19 -22.15
C ARG A 175 -20.66 10.84 -21.67
N HIS A 176 -20.95 9.56 -21.43
CA HIS A 176 -22.26 9.15 -20.94
C HIS A 176 -22.55 9.72 -19.55
N VAL A 177 -21.55 9.74 -18.66
CA VAL A 177 -21.70 10.34 -17.33
C VAL A 177 -21.97 11.84 -17.46
N HIS A 178 -21.19 12.59 -18.25
CA HIS A 178 -21.39 14.04 -18.43
C HIS A 178 -22.77 14.38 -19.00
N GLN A 179 -23.31 13.56 -19.90
CA GLN A 179 -24.66 13.73 -20.44
C GLN A 179 -25.74 13.39 -19.40
N ALA A 180 -25.48 12.45 -18.50
CA ALA A 180 -26.45 11.97 -17.53
C ALA A 180 -26.48 12.79 -16.23
N VAL A 181 -25.37 13.42 -15.84
CA VAL A 181 -25.24 14.07 -14.53
C VAL A 181 -24.71 15.51 -14.63
N ASN A 182 -25.09 16.36 -13.68
CA ASN A 182 -24.42 17.65 -13.51
C ASN A 182 -23.07 17.44 -12.82
N LEU A 183 -21.99 17.31 -13.62
CA LEU A 183 -20.64 17.12 -13.11
C LEU A 183 -20.14 18.30 -12.26
N SER A 184 -20.56 19.53 -12.56
CA SER A 184 -20.14 20.71 -11.79
C SER A 184 -20.69 20.69 -10.36
N ASP A 185 -21.97 20.32 -10.22
CA ASP A 185 -22.60 20.14 -8.91
C ASP A 185 -22.01 18.93 -8.19
N THR A 186 -21.77 17.83 -8.90
CA THR A 186 -21.15 16.61 -8.35
C THR A 186 -19.76 16.90 -7.77
N LEU A 187 -18.94 17.69 -8.47
CA LEU A 187 -17.64 18.10 -7.93
C LEU A 187 -17.75 18.98 -6.70
N TRP A 188 -18.78 19.84 -6.63
CA TRP A 188 -19.00 20.67 -5.44
C TRP A 188 -19.42 19.81 -4.24
N ASP A 189 -20.33 18.86 -4.47
CA ASP A 189 -20.74 17.89 -3.45
C ASP A 189 -19.53 17.08 -2.95
N PHE A 190 -18.63 16.67 -3.86
CA PHE A 190 -17.38 15.98 -3.53
C PHE A 190 -16.37 16.86 -2.79
N GLU A 191 -16.19 18.12 -3.20
CA GLU A 191 -15.32 19.09 -2.51
C GLU A 191 -15.76 19.31 -1.06
N ARG A 192 -17.07 19.43 -0.84
CA ARG A 192 -17.64 19.57 0.50
C ARG A 192 -17.39 18.31 1.35
N PHE A 193 -17.56 17.12 0.77
CA PHE A 193 -17.22 15.87 1.44
C PHE A 193 -15.73 15.80 1.81
N LEU A 194 -14.81 16.13 0.89
CA LEU A 194 -13.37 16.15 1.18
C LEU A 194 -13.01 17.14 2.28
N THR A 195 -13.61 18.32 2.27
CA THR A 195 -13.39 19.35 3.32
C THR A 195 -13.81 18.81 4.69
N ASP A 196 -14.99 18.21 4.79
CA ASP A 196 -15.47 17.61 6.02
C ASP A 196 -14.63 16.39 6.44
N MET A 197 -14.19 15.57 5.47
CA MET A 197 -13.31 14.42 5.71
C MET A 197 -11.98 14.88 6.31
N LEU A 198 -11.35 15.91 5.74
CA LEU A 198 -10.11 16.47 6.28
C LEU A 198 -10.31 17.04 7.69
N SER A 199 -11.49 17.59 7.98
CA SER A 199 -11.81 18.05 9.33
C SER A 199 -12.03 16.90 10.31
N VAL A 200 -12.66 15.80 9.88
CA VAL A 200 -12.88 14.60 10.69
C VAL A 200 -11.58 13.87 10.95
N ALA A 201 -10.68 13.81 9.96
CA ALA A 201 -9.41 13.10 10.03
C ALA A 201 -8.42 13.70 11.05
N LYS A 202 -8.60 14.97 11.43
CA LYS A 202 -7.73 15.63 12.41
C LYS A 202 -7.97 15.07 13.81
N PRO A 203 -6.91 14.72 14.56
CA PRO A 203 -7.03 14.41 15.98
C PRO A 203 -7.73 15.55 16.73
N LYS A 204 -8.63 15.21 17.66
CA LYS A 204 -9.38 16.18 18.47
C LYS A 204 -8.96 16.06 19.93
N GLY A 205 -8.77 17.18 20.61
CA GLY A 205 -8.44 17.22 22.03
C GLY A 205 -7.37 18.27 22.35
N SER A 206 -7.00 18.38 23.62
CA SER A 206 -5.88 19.20 24.07
C SER A 206 -4.56 18.57 23.64
N LYS A 207 -3.53 19.39 23.38
CA LYS A 207 -2.17 18.92 23.03
C LYS A 207 -1.70 17.87 24.05
N GLY A 208 -1.29 16.70 23.56
CA GLY A 208 -0.86 15.56 24.39
C GLY A 208 -1.98 14.61 24.85
N GLN A 209 -3.25 14.95 24.62
CA GLN A 209 -4.43 14.10 24.84
C GLN A 209 -5.32 14.02 23.59
N GLU A 210 -4.72 14.21 22.42
CA GLU A 210 -5.43 14.18 21.15
C GLU A 210 -5.96 12.76 20.89
N LYS A 211 -7.26 12.65 20.65
CA LYS A 211 -7.91 11.42 20.27
C LYS A 211 -8.01 11.36 18.75
N ALA A 212 -7.46 10.29 18.18
CA ALA A 212 -7.65 9.97 16.78
C ALA A 212 -9.15 9.74 16.47
N PRO A 213 -9.62 10.07 15.26
CA PRO A 213 -11.00 9.83 14.86
C PRO A 213 -11.35 8.34 14.92
N SER A 214 -12.57 8.05 15.34
CA SER A 214 -13.13 6.70 15.36
C SER A 214 -13.80 6.32 14.04
N VAL A 215 -14.05 5.03 13.84
CA VAL A 215 -14.80 4.51 12.68
C VAL A 215 -16.18 5.15 12.64
N GLU A 216 -16.83 5.30 13.79
CA GLU A 216 -18.15 5.91 13.90
C GLU A 216 -18.15 7.37 13.40
N ASP A 217 -17.08 8.13 13.65
CA ASP A 217 -16.94 9.50 13.10
C ASP A 217 -16.95 9.51 11.56
N PHE A 218 -16.30 8.52 10.93
CA PHE A 218 -16.32 8.35 9.48
C PHE A 218 -17.65 7.81 8.98
N VAL A 219 -18.32 6.92 9.72
CA VAL A 219 -19.67 6.46 9.40
C VAL A 219 -20.64 7.65 9.41
N ASP A 220 -20.57 8.53 10.40
CA ASP A 220 -21.40 9.73 10.49
C ASP A 220 -21.09 10.71 9.36
N LEU A 221 -19.81 10.88 8.98
CA LEU A 221 -19.42 11.61 7.78
C LEU A 221 -20.10 11.04 6.52
N LEU A 222 -20.06 9.73 6.33
CA LEU A 222 -20.67 9.08 5.17
C LEU A 222 -22.19 9.27 5.15
N HIS A 223 -22.87 9.13 6.29
CA HIS A 223 -24.31 9.37 6.38
C HIS A 223 -24.67 10.83 6.04
N ARG A 224 -23.90 11.81 6.54
CA ARG A 224 -24.12 13.24 6.25
C ARG A 224 -24.03 13.55 4.76
N HIS A 225 -23.18 12.83 4.02
CA HIS A 225 -22.95 13.05 2.59
C HIS A 225 -23.63 12.02 1.67
N GLN A 226 -24.39 11.07 2.22
CA GLN A 226 -25.05 10.00 1.46
C GLN A 226 -26.00 10.54 0.39
N SER A 227 -26.72 11.63 0.68
CA SER A 227 -27.63 12.27 -0.27
C SER A 227 -26.91 12.74 -1.54
N SER A 228 -25.66 13.19 -1.43
CA SER A 228 -24.84 13.62 -2.57
C SER A 228 -24.57 12.48 -3.54
N VAL A 229 -24.22 11.31 -3.00
CA VAL A 229 -23.99 10.09 -3.80
C VAL A 229 -25.31 9.60 -4.41
N HIS A 230 -26.39 9.58 -3.63
CA HIS A 230 -27.71 9.19 -4.13
C HIS A 230 -28.20 10.10 -5.26
N LYS A 231 -27.99 11.41 -5.14
CA LYS A 231 -28.29 12.39 -6.20
C LYS A 231 -27.52 12.07 -7.48
N PHE A 232 -26.21 11.83 -7.38
CA PHE A 232 -25.38 11.44 -8.52
C PHE A 232 -25.87 10.14 -9.17
N LEU A 233 -26.05 9.07 -8.37
CA LEU A 233 -26.51 7.77 -8.85
C LEU A 233 -27.91 7.84 -9.48
N HIS A 234 -28.83 8.62 -8.89
CA HIS A 234 -30.16 8.83 -9.44
C HIS A 234 -30.11 9.53 -10.79
N GLN A 235 -29.32 10.60 -10.93
CA GLN A 235 -29.13 11.29 -12.23
C GLN A 235 -28.52 10.35 -13.27
N ALA A 236 -27.45 9.64 -12.90
CA ALA A 236 -26.77 8.67 -13.74
C ALA A 236 -27.73 7.58 -14.23
N ALA A 237 -28.54 7.01 -13.34
CA ALA A 237 -29.46 5.93 -13.68
C ALA A 237 -30.69 6.42 -14.47
N LYS A 238 -31.26 7.57 -14.09
CA LYS A 238 -32.46 8.13 -14.71
C LYS A 238 -32.19 8.63 -16.13
N ASN A 239 -31.06 9.30 -16.32
CA ASN A 239 -30.72 9.96 -17.58
C ASN A 239 -29.82 9.10 -18.48
N GLY A 240 -28.96 8.26 -17.90
CA GLY A 240 -27.97 7.43 -18.60
C GLY A 240 -28.41 5.99 -18.83
N LYS A 241 -29.60 5.77 -19.42
CA LYS A 241 -30.18 4.42 -19.58
C LYS A 241 -29.26 3.43 -20.32
N GLU A 242 -28.55 3.88 -21.34
CA GLU A 242 -27.58 3.07 -22.09
C GLU A 242 -26.42 2.61 -21.21
N MET A 243 -25.83 3.53 -20.43
CA MET A 243 -24.80 3.18 -19.46
C MET A 243 -25.31 2.18 -18.43
N VAL A 244 -26.55 2.35 -17.94
CA VAL A 244 -27.18 1.39 -17.03
C VAL A 244 -27.31 0.01 -17.67
N SER A 245 -27.71 -0.09 -18.94
CA SER A 245 -27.77 -1.38 -19.63
C SER A 245 -26.42 -2.08 -19.72
N TRP A 246 -25.32 -1.35 -19.94
CA TRP A 246 -23.98 -1.96 -19.95
C TRP A 246 -23.61 -2.57 -18.60
N TRP A 247 -23.94 -1.88 -17.51
CA TRP A 247 -23.71 -2.40 -16.16
C TRP A 247 -24.61 -3.60 -15.85
N GLN A 248 -25.87 -3.59 -16.30
CA GLN A 248 -26.78 -4.72 -16.17
C GLN A 248 -26.27 -5.94 -16.96
N ASP A 249 -25.83 -5.74 -18.20
CA ASP A 249 -25.26 -6.79 -19.04
C ASP A 249 -23.98 -7.35 -18.42
N TYR A 250 -23.10 -6.49 -17.91
CA TYR A 250 -21.91 -6.91 -17.17
C TYR A 250 -22.29 -7.74 -15.95
N ALA A 251 -23.25 -7.28 -15.13
CA ALA A 251 -23.71 -7.99 -13.95
C ALA A 251 -24.31 -9.37 -14.31
N HIS A 252 -25.13 -9.44 -15.36
CA HIS A 252 -25.68 -10.71 -15.84
C HIS A 252 -24.58 -11.66 -16.34
N LYS A 253 -23.62 -11.17 -17.12
CA LYS A 253 -22.47 -11.95 -17.59
C LYS A 253 -21.61 -12.44 -16.45
N ALA A 254 -21.30 -11.56 -15.48
CA ALA A 254 -20.52 -11.90 -14.30
C ALA A 254 -21.24 -12.96 -13.45
N VAL A 255 -22.54 -12.79 -13.19
CA VAL A 255 -23.35 -13.77 -12.45
C VAL A 255 -23.43 -15.10 -13.20
N ALA A 256 -23.53 -15.10 -14.54
CA ALA A 256 -23.52 -16.32 -15.33
C ALA A 256 -22.23 -17.14 -15.14
N GLN A 257 -21.08 -16.50 -14.92
CA GLN A 257 -19.82 -17.22 -14.61
C GLN A 257 -19.87 -18.00 -13.28
N PHE A 258 -20.78 -17.64 -12.37
CA PHE A 258 -20.97 -18.36 -11.11
C PHE A 258 -22.08 -19.41 -11.17
N ARG A 259 -22.84 -19.49 -12.27
CA ARG A 259 -23.84 -20.53 -12.51
C ARG A 259 -23.14 -21.74 -13.14
N CYS A 260 -22.48 -22.51 -12.29
CA CYS A 260 -21.69 -23.69 -12.66
C CYS A 260 -22.58 -24.82 -13.21
N ASP A 261 -22.78 -24.87 -14.53
CA ASP A 261 -23.12 -26.10 -15.27
C ASP A 261 -22.46 -26.13 -16.68
N GLU A 262 -21.85 -25.03 -17.14
CA GLU A 262 -21.19 -24.96 -18.44
C GLU A 262 -19.67 -25.05 -18.30
N THR A 263 -19.05 -25.92 -19.10
CA THR A 263 -17.59 -25.98 -19.24
C THR A 263 -17.09 -24.60 -19.68
N PRO A 264 -16.15 -23.97 -18.95
CA PRO A 264 -15.61 -22.68 -19.35
C PRO A 264 -14.93 -22.80 -20.73
N PRO A 265 -14.96 -21.74 -21.55
CA PRO A 265 -14.24 -21.72 -22.82
C PRO A 265 -12.73 -21.84 -22.57
N SER A 266 -12.05 -22.60 -23.45
CA SER A 266 -10.60 -22.83 -23.39
C SER A 266 -9.83 -21.52 -23.17
N SER A 267 -9.18 -21.41 -22.02
CA SER A 267 -8.42 -20.23 -21.60
C SER A 267 -6.92 -20.44 -21.77
N ALA A 268 -6.18 -19.37 -22.08
CA ALA A 268 -4.70 -19.36 -21.99
C ALA A 268 -4.20 -19.22 -20.53
N SER A 269 -5.06 -19.53 -19.56
CA SER A 269 -4.76 -19.50 -18.13
C SER A 269 -3.65 -20.50 -17.79
N VAL A 270 -2.77 -20.10 -16.88
CA VAL A 270 -1.73 -20.98 -16.30
C VAL A 270 -2.36 -22.12 -15.47
N VAL A 271 -3.59 -21.92 -14.98
CA VAL A 271 -4.38 -22.92 -14.28
C VAL A 271 -5.42 -23.49 -15.26
N SER A 272 -5.40 -24.80 -15.48
CA SER A 272 -6.30 -25.46 -16.41
C SER A 272 -7.76 -25.44 -15.95
N ASP A 273 -8.69 -25.56 -16.89
CA ASP A 273 -10.13 -25.65 -16.61
C ASP A 273 -10.47 -26.87 -15.74
N LYS A 274 -9.68 -27.94 -15.84
CA LYS A 274 -9.81 -29.11 -14.96
C LYS A 274 -9.50 -28.75 -13.50
N MET A 275 -8.50 -27.91 -13.25
CA MET A 275 -8.14 -27.48 -11.90
C MET A 275 -9.19 -26.55 -11.28
N THR A 276 -9.84 -25.70 -12.07
CA THR A 276 -10.91 -24.80 -11.61
C THR A 276 -12.23 -25.53 -11.38
N MET A 277 -12.51 -26.60 -12.14
CA MET A 277 -13.70 -27.46 -11.99
C MET A 277 -13.49 -28.60 -10.97
N GLY A 278 -12.87 -28.31 -9.83
CA GLY A 278 -12.70 -29.27 -8.73
C GLY A 278 -11.45 -30.15 -8.80
N GLY A 279 -10.68 -30.13 -9.89
CA GLY A 279 -9.41 -30.85 -10.00
C GLY A 279 -8.38 -30.41 -8.95
N ALA A 280 -8.38 -29.13 -8.55
CA ALA A 280 -7.50 -28.64 -7.48
C ALA A 280 -7.78 -29.34 -6.15
N LYS A 281 -9.07 -29.58 -5.83
CA LYS A 281 -9.46 -30.29 -4.61
C LYS A 281 -8.96 -31.74 -4.65
N THR A 282 -9.13 -32.41 -5.78
CA THR A 282 -8.68 -33.80 -5.96
C THR A 282 -7.16 -33.90 -5.83
N ALA A 283 -6.41 -33.04 -6.53
CA ALA A 283 -4.96 -33.03 -6.47
C ALA A 283 -4.42 -32.73 -5.06
N MET A 284 -5.05 -31.80 -4.33
CA MET A 284 -4.70 -31.53 -2.93
C MET A 284 -4.95 -32.75 -2.03
N HIS A 285 -6.04 -33.47 -2.24
CA HIS A 285 -6.32 -34.71 -1.50
C HIS A 285 -5.30 -35.81 -1.81
N GLU A 286 -4.91 -35.97 -3.06
CA GLU A 286 -3.91 -36.96 -3.49
C GLU A 286 -2.53 -36.67 -2.89
N GLU A 287 -2.05 -35.43 -2.96
CA GLU A 287 -0.77 -35.05 -2.36
C GLU A 287 -0.79 -35.21 -0.83
N PHE A 288 -1.90 -34.86 -0.17
CA PHE A 288 -2.07 -35.10 1.26
C PHE A 288 -2.03 -36.60 1.61
N ALA A 289 -2.66 -37.45 0.79
CA ALA A 289 -2.69 -38.90 1.02
C ALA A 289 -1.31 -39.56 0.89
N LYS A 290 -0.38 -38.96 0.14
CA LYS A 290 1.02 -39.43 0.01
C LYS A 290 1.87 -39.20 1.26
N LEU A 291 1.44 -38.30 2.16
CA LEU A 291 2.16 -38.03 3.40
C LEU A 291 2.10 -39.23 4.36
N SER A 292 3.10 -39.36 5.23
CA SER A 292 3.10 -40.34 6.32
C SER A 292 1.92 -40.10 7.27
N GLN A 293 1.50 -41.12 8.04
CA GLN A 293 0.38 -40.96 8.98
C GLN A 293 0.66 -39.89 10.05
N ASP A 294 1.92 -39.80 10.50
CA ASP A 294 2.35 -38.78 11.47
C ASP A 294 2.31 -37.38 10.86
N ASP A 295 2.83 -37.21 9.63
CA ASP A 295 2.76 -35.92 8.91
C ASP A 295 1.32 -35.51 8.62
N GLN A 296 0.46 -36.45 8.19
CA GLN A 296 -0.96 -36.19 7.98
C GLN A 296 -1.64 -35.69 9.27
N LYS A 297 -1.29 -36.26 10.42
CA LYS A 297 -1.83 -35.85 11.72
C LYS A 297 -1.39 -34.43 12.07
N VAL A 298 -0.11 -34.10 11.87
CA VAL A 298 0.42 -32.75 12.11
C VAL A 298 -0.26 -31.73 11.20
N VAL A 299 -0.36 -32.00 9.90
CA VAL A 299 -1.02 -31.11 8.94
C VAL A 299 -2.50 -30.94 9.29
N LYS A 300 -3.23 -31.99 9.67
CA LYS A 300 -4.62 -31.86 10.12
C LYS A 300 -4.76 -30.95 11.34
N GLN A 301 -3.86 -31.04 12.31
CA GLN A 301 -3.86 -30.17 13.49
C GLN A 301 -3.62 -28.70 13.11
N GLU A 302 -2.64 -28.43 12.23
CA GLU A 302 -2.36 -27.08 11.74
C GLU A 302 -3.54 -26.51 10.93
N LEU A 303 -4.17 -27.32 10.06
CA LEU A 303 -5.34 -26.92 9.28
C LEU A 303 -6.56 -26.63 10.17
N GLU A 304 -6.79 -27.44 11.21
CA GLU A 304 -7.87 -27.23 12.16
C GLU A 304 -7.67 -25.94 12.97
N ALA A 305 -6.43 -25.71 13.45
CA ALA A 305 -6.07 -24.46 14.10
C ALA A 305 -6.29 -23.26 13.17
N HIS A 306 -5.93 -23.39 11.89
CA HIS A 306 -6.13 -22.35 10.89
C HIS A 306 -7.61 -22.10 10.58
N ARG A 307 -8.43 -23.16 10.49
CA ARG A 307 -9.89 -23.04 10.34
C ARG A 307 -10.48 -22.27 11.51
N LYS A 308 -10.15 -22.67 12.75
CA LYS A 308 -10.60 -21.98 13.96
C LYS A 308 -10.19 -20.50 13.96
N TYR A 309 -8.95 -20.21 13.57
CA TYR A 309 -8.47 -18.84 13.44
C TYR A 309 -9.30 -18.00 12.45
N VAL A 310 -9.64 -18.57 11.29
CA VAL A 310 -10.48 -17.91 10.29
C VAL A 310 -11.89 -17.65 10.85
N ASP A 311 -12.49 -18.63 11.53
CA ASP A 311 -13.80 -18.49 12.17
C ASP A 311 -13.80 -17.43 13.27
N ASP A 312 -12.77 -17.42 14.13
CA ASP A 312 -12.61 -16.47 15.22
C ASP A 312 -12.46 -15.04 14.66
N ILE A 313 -11.71 -14.86 13.57
CA ILE A 313 -11.58 -13.57 12.86
C ILE A 313 -12.92 -13.11 12.28
N HIS A 314 -13.66 -14.00 11.61
CA HIS A 314 -14.96 -13.65 11.04
C HIS A 314 -15.95 -13.26 12.13
N THR A 315 -15.97 -14.00 13.25
CA THR A 315 -16.81 -13.73 14.41
C THR A 315 -16.47 -12.39 15.07
N ALA A 316 -15.19 -12.12 15.30
CA ALA A 316 -14.73 -10.85 15.86
C ALA A 316 -15.06 -9.67 14.93
N SER A 317 -14.88 -9.85 13.61
CA SER A 317 -15.25 -8.86 12.60
C SER A 317 -16.76 -8.57 12.63
N ALA A 318 -17.61 -9.61 12.62
CA ALA A 318 -19.06 -9.46 12.67
C ALA A 318 -19.52 -8.75 13.96
N THR A 319 -18.92 -9.10 15.09
CA THR A 319 -19.19 -8.45 16.38
C THR A 319 -18.85 -6.96 16.34
N ARG A 320 -17.71 -6.59 15.73
CA ARG A 320 -17.33 -5.18 15.55
C ARG A 320 -18.25 -4.44 14.58
N ILE A 321 -18.65 -5.04 13.46
CA ILE A 321 -19.65 -4.45 12.55
C ILE A 321 -20.94 -4.14 13.31
N LYS A 322 -21.43 -5.11 14.09
CA LYS A 322 -22.62 -4.95 14.91
C LYS A 322 -22.46 -3.80 15.91
N ALA A 323 -21.32 -3.71 16.60
CA ALA A 323 -21.04 -2.63 17.54
C ALA A 323 -21.00 -1.24 16.88
N VAL A 324 -20.42 -1.12 15.69
CA VAL A 324 -20.40 0.11 14.89
C VAL A 324 -21.83 0.52 14.48
N ILE A 325 -22.63 -0.44 14.00
CA ILE A 325 -24.03 -0.22 13.60
C ILE A 325 -24.89 0.22 14.79
N GLU A 326 -24.77 -0.49 15.92
CA GLU A 326 -25.52 -0.23 17.15
C GLU A 326 -24.96 0.96 17.96
N ARG A 327 -23.81 1.52 17.54
CA ARG A 327 -23.08 2.59 18.24
C ARG A 327 -22.77 2.27 19.71
N THR A 328 -22.47 1.01 20.01
CA THR A 328 -22.25 0.58 21.40
C THR A 328 -20.85 0.86 21.92
N ARG A 329 -19.89 1.15 21.02
CA ARG A 329 -18.49 1.47 21.34
C ARG A 329 -17.92 2.50 20.35
N SER A 330 -16.82 3.16 20.72
CA SER A 330 -16.01 3.98 19.81
C SER A 330 -14.86 3.12 19.30
N SER A 331 -14.94 2.72 18.04
CA SER A 331 -14.01 1.79 17.41
C SER A 331 -12.86 2.57 16.77
N PRO A 332 -11.60 2.37 17.18
CA PRO A 332 -10.47 3.12 16.61
C PRO A 332 -9.99 2.59 15.26
N PHE A 333 -10.45 1.41 14.82
CA PHE A 333 -10.18 0.86 13.48
C PHE A 333 -11.34 0.03 12.97
N GLY A 334 -11.44 -0.09 11.64
CA GLY A 334 -12.56 -0.73 10.96
C GLY A 334 -12.75 -2.21 11.31
N PRO A 335 -13.95 -2.76 11.11
CA PRO A 335 -14.13 -4.20 11.11
C PRO A 335 -13.45 -4.83 9.89
N GLY A 336 -13.01 -6.08 10.01
CA GLY A 336 -12.61 -6.86 8.84
C GLY A 336 -11.57 -7.93 9.12
N ALA A 337 -11.83 -9.12 8.59
CA ALA A 337 -10.83 -10.18 8.49
C ALA A 337 -9.58 -9.74 7.69
N PHE A 338 -9.77 -8.81 6.76
CA PHE A 338 -8.70 -8.26 5.93
C PHE A 338 -7.65 -7.50 6.74
N LEU A 339 -8.00 -6.84 7.85
CA LEU A 339 -7.02 -6.18 8.70
C LEU A 339 -6.12 -7.18 9.40
N ALA A 340 -6.67 -8.31 9.85
CA ALA A 340 -5.87 -9.39 10.43
C ALA A 340 -4.94 -10.02 9.39
N ARG A 341 -5.42 -10.23 8.16
CA ARG A 341 -4.58 -10.71 7.04
C ARG A 341 -3.49 -9.71 6.65
N TRP A 342 -3.82 -8.43 6.57
CA TRP A 342 -2.86 -7.36 6.29
C TRP A 342 -1.80 -7.28 7.38
N GLN A 343 -2.23 -7.30 8.65
CA GLN A 343 -1.33 -7.32 9.79
C GLN A 343 -0.44 -8.56 9.78
N GLN A 344 -0.95 -9.73 9.39
CA GLN A 344 -0.15 -10.94 9.24
C GLN A 344 0.91 -10.80 8.15
N LEU A 345 0.59 -10.18 7.01
CA LEU A 345 1.59 -9.89 5.95
C LEU A 345 2.69 -8.96 6.46
N LEU A 346 2.32 -7.90 7.19
CA LEU A 346 3.29 -7.01 7.84
C LEU A 346 4.11 -7.78 8.88
N ASP A 347 3.46 -8.56 9.73
CA ASP A 347 4.09 -9.30 10.83
C ASP A 347 5.07 -10.38 10.36
N ASN A 348 4.82 -10.96 9.18
CA ASN A 348 5.68 -11.96 8.52
C ASN A 348 6.76 -11.34 7.62
N THR A 349 6.75 -10.02 7.42
CA THR A 349 7.76 -9.36 6.59
C THR A 349 9.12 -9.53 7.23
N VAL A 350 10.06 -10.13 6.49
CA VAL A 350 11.43 -10.40 6.95
C VAL A 350 12.21 -9.11 7.08
N VAL A 351 12.90 -8.95 8.21
CA VAL A 351 13.74 -7.78 8.52
C VAL A 351 15.13 -8.27 8.93
N THR A 352 16.15 -7.54 8.48
CA THR A 352 17.56 -7.80 8.85
C THR A 352 17.73 -7.97 10.38
N PRO A 353 18.63 -8.85 10.84
CA PRO A 353 19.08 -8.89 12.23
C PRO A 353 19.42 -7.49 12.76
N ALA A 354 19.16 -7.26 14.06
CA ALA A 354 19.46 -5.99 14.72
C ALA A 354 20.96 -5.82 15.01
N THR A 355 21.58 -6.87 15.54
CA THR A 355 23.01 -6.91 15.88
C THR A 355 23.84 -7.45 14.73
N PHE A 356 25.17 -7.26 14.78
CA PHE A 356 26.10 -7.74 13.75
C PHE A 356 25.83 -9.18 13.31
N GLN A 357 25.78 -10.09 14.28
CA GLN A 357 25.30 -11.46 14.16
C GLN A 357 24.06 -11.61 15.05
N GLY A 358 22.99 -12.18 14.52
CA GLY A 358 21.76 -12.39 15.27
C GLY A 358 20.64 -13.00 14.44
N PRO A 359 19.54 -13.42 15.07
CA PRO A 359 18.43 -14.00 14.34
C PRO A 359 17.78 -12.96 13.44
N VAL A 360 17.32 -13.43 12.28
CA VAL A 360 16.45 -12.66 11.38
C VAL A 360 15.23 -12.17 12.17
N ARG A 361 14.87 -10.91 11.98
CA ARG A 361 13.70 -10.27 12.59
C ARG A 361 12.52 -10.31 11.64
N TYR A 362 11.36 -9.97 12.16
CA TYR A 362 10.12 -9.90 11.41
C TYR A 362 9.36 -8.63 11.75
N GLY A 363 8.42 -8.19 10.92
CA GLY A 363 7.57 -7.02 11.22
C GLY A 363 6.79 -7.15 12.54
N SER A 364 6.57 -8.38 13.01
CA SER A 364 6.00 -8.68 14.33
C SER A 364 6.92 -8.37 15.51
N THR A 365 8.23 -8.23 15.27
CA THR A 365 9.24 -8.02 16.31
C THR A 365 9.06 -6.66 16.97
N GLN A 366 9.11 -6.60 18.30
CA GLN A 366 8.81 -5.39 19.07
C GLN A 366 9.68 -4.18 18.68
N SER A 367 10.97 -4.40 18.44
CA SER A 367 11.87 -3.33 17.98
C SER A 367 11.51 -2.79 16.60
N VAL A 368 11.04 -3.66 15.70
CA VAL A 368 10.54 -3.25 14.37
C VAL A 368 9.24 -2.46 14.50
N LYS A 369 8.31 -2.92 15.35
CA LYS A 369 7.06 -2.21 15.64
C LYS A 369 7.31 -0.83 16.25
N ALA A 370 8.28 -0.70 17.14
CA ALA A 370 8.64 0.58 17.74
C ALA A 370 9.23 1.56 16.71
N GLU A 371 10.11 1.10 15.82
CA GLU A 371 10.67 1.96 14.76
C GLU A 371 9.61 2.38 13.74
N ASN A 372 8.69 1.48 13.37
CA ASN A 372 7.60 1.77 12.43
C ASN A 372 6.59 2.83 12.94
N ARG A 373 6.60 3.16 14.23
CA ARG A 373 5.74 4.22 14.80
C ARG A 373 6.36 5.60 14.72
N LYS A 374 7.65 5.70 14.38
CA LYS A 374 8.34 6.97 14.20
C LYS A 374 8.04 7.51 12.81
N ASP A 375 7.79 8.80 12.72
CA ASP A 375 7.62 9.51 11.44
C ASP A 375 9.00 9.80 10.80
N VAL A 376 9.01 10.50 9.66
CA VAL A 376 10.22 10.84 8.89
C VAL A 376 11.25 11.64 9.69
N ASP A 377 10.84 12.34 10.74
CA ASP A 377 11.69 13.06 11.69
C ASP A 377 12.29 12.15 12.80
N GLY A 378 11.88 10.89 12.85
CA GLY A 378 12.30 9.92 13.86
C GLY A 378 11.54 10.02 15.18
N ILE A 379 10.44 10.78 15.24
CA ILE A 379 9.62 10.98 16.45
C ILE A 379 8.31 10.23 16.32
N GLU A 380 7.86 9.59 17.40
CA GLU A 380 6.51 9.05 17.51
C GLU A 380 5.54 10.20 17.79
N HIS A 381 4.84 10.67 16.75
CA HIS A 381 3.76 11.64 16.92
C HIS A 381 2.52 10.91 17.43
N GLY A 382 1.98 11.40 18.55
CA GLY A 382 0.97 10.72 19.35
C GLY A 382 -0.12 9.98 18.56
N GLY A 383 -0.20 8.67 18.82
CA GLY A 383 -1.28 7.80 18.41
C GLY A 383 -1.20 6.57 19.29
N ASN A 384 -2.04 6.48 20.33
CA ASN A 384 -2.06 5.28 21.15
C ASN A 384 -2.33 4.09 20.24
N ALA A 385 -1.36 3.18 20.17
CA ALA A 385 -1.54 1.90 19.51
C ALA A 385 -2.83 1.30 20.07
N VAL A 386 -3.74 0.94 19.17
CA VAL A 386 -4.99 0.36 19.62
C VAL A 386 -4.65 -0.94 20.34
N ASN A 387 -4.98 -0.99 21.63
CA ASN A 387 -4.68 -2.10 22.53
C ASN A 387 -5.45 -3.40 22.21
N ASP A 388 -6.14 -3.47 21.07
CA ASP A 388 -6.81 -4.68 20.64
C ASP A 388 -5.80 -5.56 19.89
N LYS A 389 -5.21 -6.53 20.62
CA LYS A 389 -4.27 -7.47 20.02
C LYS A 389 -5.01 -8.23 18.90
N PRO A 390 -4.52 -8.16 17.65
CA PRO A 390 -5.12 -8.96 16.59
C PRO A 390 -5.06 -10.44 17.00
N ILE A 391 -6.10 -11.19 16.63
CA ILE A 391 -6.11 -12.65 16.79
C ILE A 391 -4.86 -13.17 16.06
N ALA A 392 -4.02 -13.91 16.76
CA ALA A 392 -2.76 -14.38 16.21
C ALA A 392 -3.01 -15.55 15.25
N ALA A 393 -2.41 -15.47 14.05
CA ALA A 393 -2.42 -16.58 13.12
C ALA A 393 -1.68 -17.79 13.73
N PRO A 394 -2.22 -19.02 13.59
CA PRO A 394 -1.52 -20.21 14.00
C PRO A 394 -0.31 -20.45 13.10
N LYS A 395 0.72 -21.10 13.65
CA LYS A 395 1.86 -21.56 12.86
C LYS A 395 1.43 -22.72 11.96
N VAL A 396 1.79 -22.65 10.68
CA VAL A 396 1.48 -23.66 9.66
C VAL A 396 2.74 -24.12 8.93
N ASP A 397 3.89 -24.06 9.63
CA ASP A 397 5.21 -24.24 9.04
C ASP A 397 5.39 -25.66 8.48
N ASN A 398 4.81 -26.68 9.13
CA ASN A 398 4.90 -28.05 8.64
C ASN A 398 4.05 -28.26 7.38
N THR A 399 2.83 -27.72 7.38
CA THR A 399 1.95 -27.74 6.20
C THR A 399 2.63 -27.10 5.00
N LEU A 400 3.25 -25.93 5.18
CA LEU A 400 3.98 -25.25 4.12
C LEU A 400 5.20 -26.07 3.67
N ARG A 401 6.00 -26.58 4.60
CA ARG A 401 7.19 -27.39 4.30
C ARG A 401 6.84 -28.65 3.51
N LEU A 402 5.77 -29.34 3.89
CA LEU A 402 5.38 -30.63 3.32
C LEU A 402 4.66 -30.49 1.98
N LEU A 403 3.76 -29.51 1.85
CA LEU A 403 2.81 -29.46 0.74
C LEU A 403 2.99 -28.28 -0.22
N ALA A 404 3.68 -27.19 0.16
CA ALA A 404 3.67 -25.98 -0.67
C ALA A 404 4.30 -26.17 -2.07
N ALA A 405 5.41 -26.90 -2.16
CA ALA A 405 6.05 -27.17 -3.46
C ALA A 405 5.18 -28.08 -4.33
N GLN A 406 4.65 -29.16 -3.74
CA GLN A 406 3.80 -30.13 -4.43
C GLN A 406 2.51 -29.48 -4.91
N PHE A 407 1.88 -28.65 -4.09
CA PHE A 407 0.66 -27.93 -4.48
C PHE A 407 0.91 -26.94 -5.62
N ARG A 408 2.05 -26.23 -5.62
CA ARG A 408 2.42 -25.35 -6.75
C ARG A 408 2.58 -26.15 -8.04
N THR A 409 3.22 -27.32 -7.97
CA THR A 409 3.37 -28.20 -9.13
C THR A 409 2.03 -28.74 -9.61
N ALA A 410 1.19 -29.22 -8.70
CA ALA A 410 -0.13 -29.75 -9.01
C ALA A 410 -1.06 -28.71 -9.66
N LEU A 411 -0.99 -27.45 -9.23
CA LEU A 411 -1.77 -26.36 -9.82
C LEU A 411 -1.35 -25.99 -11.24
N VAL A 412 -0.10 -26.26 -11.63
CA VAL A 412 0.45 -25.94 -12.96
C VAL A 412 0.33 -27.12 -13.93
N GLN A 413 0.41 -28.35 -13.43
CA GLN A 413 0.39 -29.58 -14.27
C GLN A 413 -1.02 -30.14 -14.53
N GLY A 414 -2.04 -29.51 -13.93
CA GLY A 414 -3.39 -30.04 -13.82
C GLY A 414 -4.18 -30.18 -15.11
#